data_AF-A0AAV7NGL1-F1
#
_entry.id   AF-A0AAV7NGL1-F1
#
_cell.length_a   1.000
_cell.length_b   1.000
_cell.length_c   1.000
_cell.angle_alpha   90.00
_cell.angle_beta   90.00
_cell.angle_gamma   90.00
#
_symmetry.space_group_name_H-M   'P 1'
#
loop_
_entity.id
_entity.type
_entity.pdbx_description
1 polymer ?
#
loop_
_entity_poly.entity_id
_entity_poly.type
_entity_poly.pdbx_seq_one_letter_code
_entity_poly.pdbx_strand_id
1 'polypeptide(L)' 'MAVQSRRATFLGVKRALREEGLRYSLLFPAKLKIISDGTTHFFQEPDEAWAWLESYRAGTISTKQVERKQP' A
#
# COMPACT_ATOMS: atom_id res chain seq x y z
N MET A 1 10.63 -17.34 16.44
CA MET A 1 9.73 -17.66 15.30
C MET A 1 9.12 -16.35 14.78
N ALA A 2 9.71 -15.64 13.81
CA ALA A 2 9.23 -14.29 13.46
C ALA A 2 9.55 -13.81 12.02
N VAL A 3 9.44 -14.66 11.00
CA VAL A 3 9.72 -14.26 9.60
C VAL A 3 8.59 -14.63 8.63
N GLN A 4 7.64 -15.49 9.03
CA GLN A 4 6.57 -15.95 8.14
C GLN A 4 5.35 -15.00 8.07
N SER A 5 5.15 -14.10 9.04
CA SER A 5 3.95 -13.24 9.07
C SER A 5 3.99 -12.02 8.15
N ARG A 6 5.15 -11.59 7.64
CA ARG A 6 5.26 -10.36 6.80
C ARG A 6 4.68 -10.52 5.39
N ARG A 7 4.73 -11.73 4.82
CA ARG A 7 4.17 -12.00 3.48
C ARG A 7 2.65 -12.16 3.50
N ALA A 8 2.11 -12.65 4.62
CA ALA A 8 0.67 -12.74 4.86
C ALA A 8 0.04 -11.36 5.09
N THR A 9 0.80 -10.37 5.56
CA THR A 9 0.20 -9.10 5.98
C THR A 9 -0.34 -8.26 4.83
N PHE A 10 0.29 -8.32 3.65
CA PHE A 10 -0.22 -7.63 2.46
C PHE A 10 -1.31 -8.43 1.71
N LEU A 11 -1.65 -9.67 2.10
CA LEU A 11 -2.71 -10.41 1.40
C LEU A 11 -4.08 -9.73 1.53
N GLY A 12 -4.42 -9.25 2.72
CA GLY A 12 -5.67 -8.52 2.96
C GLY A 12 -5.75 -7.23 2.14
N VAL A 13 -4.69 -6.42 2.19
CA VAL A 13 -4.59 -5.17 1.42
C VAL A 13 -4.69 -5.44 -0.07
N LYS A 14 -3.95 -6.42 -0.62
CA LYS A 14 -4.00 -6.75 -2.06
C LYS A 14 -5.40 -7.15 -2.53
N ARG A 15 -6.12 -7.92 -1.71
CA ARG A 15 -7.50 -8.30 -2.03
C ARG A 15 -8.38 -7.07 -2.10
N ALA A 16 -8.31 -6.20 -1.10
CA ALA A 16 -9.10 -4.98 -1.06
C ALA A 16 -8.74 -4.03 -2.22
N LEU A 17 -7.45 -3.87 -2.55
CA LEU A 17 -7.01 -3.09 -3.72
C LEU A 17 -7.55 -3.64 -5.04
N ARG A 18 -7.62 -4.97 -5.17
CA ARG A 18 -8.22 -5.62 -6.35
C ARG A 18 -9.72 -5.36 -6.44
N GLU A 19 -10.42 -5.36 -5.31
CA GLU A 19 -11.85 -5.05 -5.22
C GLU A 19 -12.13 -3.59 -5.59
N GLU A 20 -11.24 -2.65 -5.23
CA GLU A 20 -11.30 -1.24 -5.65
C GLU A 20 -10.86 -0.99 -7.11
N GLY A 21 -10.39 -2.02 -7.83
CA GLY A 21 -9.86 -1.86 -9.19
C GLY A 21 -8.51 -1.12 -9.25
N LEU A 22 -7.81 -0.97 -8.13
CA LEU A 22 -6.53 -0.29 -8.04
C LEU A 22 -5.38 -1.18 -8.53
N ARG A 23 -4.43 -0.58 -9.23
CA ARG A 23 -3.22 -1.27 -9.69
C ARG A 23 -2.22 -1.35 -8.55
N TYR A 24 -1.64 -2.53 -8.31
CA TYR A 24 -0.62 -2.71 -7.29
C TYR A 24 0.50 -3.65 -7.74
N SER A 25 1.66 -3.58 -7.10
CA SER A 25 2.80 -4.46 -7.34
C SER A 25 3.59 -4.67 -6.05
N LEU A 26 4.02 -5.89 -5.78
CA LEU A 26 4.89 -6.17 -4.63
C LEU A 26 6.35 -6.19 -5.11
N LEU A 27 7.16 -5.30 -4.54
CA LEU A 27 8.59 -5.21 -4.79
C LEU A 27 9.35 -5.94 -3.68
N PHE A 28 10.43 -6.62 -4.05
CA PHE A 28 11.37 -7.23 -3.12
C PHE A 28 12.08 -6.14 -2.29
N PRO A 29 12.37 -6.33 -0.99
CA PRO A 29 12.09 -7.51 -0.16
C PRO A 29 10.70 -7.56 0.50
N ALA A 30 9.96 -6.45 0.59
CA ALA A 30 8.59 -6.38 1.13
C ALA A 30 7.95 -4.99 0.93
N LYS A 31 8.05 -4.36 -0.25
CA LYS A 31 7.46 -3.04 -0.50
C LYS A 31 6.21 -3.18 -1.37
N LEU A 32 5.05 -2.75 -0.90
CA LEU A 32 3.83 -2.70 -1.71
C LEU A 32 3.79 -1.36 -2.47
N LYS A 33 3.80 -1.44 -3.79
CA LYS A 33 3.54 -0.33 -4.69
C LYS A 33 2.05 -0.30 -5.02
N ILE A 34 1.39 0.82 -4.82
CA ILE A 34 0.00 1.07 -5.22
C ILE A 34 0.02 2.21 -6.25
N ILE A 35 -0.71 2.06 -7.35
CA ILE A 35 -0.83 3.04 -8.41
C ILE A 35 -2.29 3.47 -8.47
N SER A 36 -2.53 4.75 -8.19
CA SER A 36 -3.85 5.37 -8.18
C SER A 36 -3.77 6.72 -8.88
N ASP A 37 -4.63 6.93 -9.87
CA ASP A 37 -4.79 8.20 -10.58
C ASP A 37 -3.46 8.85 -11.03
N GLY A 38 -2.60 8.04 -11.65
CA GLY A 38 -1.26 8.45 -12.11
C GLY A 38 -0.21 8.61 -11.00
N THR A 39 -0.60 8.54 -9.73
CA THR A 39 0.30 8.63 -8.58
C THR A 39 0.73 7.23 -8.12
N THR A 40 2.01 7.08 -7.82
CA THR A 40 2.56 5.86 -7.24
C THR A 40 2.84 6.06 -5.75
N HIS A 41 2.34 5.16 -4.93
CA HIS A 41 2.59 5.10 -3.49
C HIS A 41 3.37 3.83 -3.15
N PHE A 42 4.35 3.92 -2.25
CA PHE A 42 5.13 2.80 -1.77
C PHE A 42 4.93 2.64 -0.26
N PHE A 43 4.57 1.43 0.16
CA PHE A 43 4.36 1.08 1.55
C PHE A 43 5.29 -0.05 1.93
N GLN A 44 5.91 0.06 3.09
CA GLN A 44 6.78 -1.00 3.62
C GLN A 44 6.06 -1.78 4.71
N GLU A 45 5.04 -1.15 5.30
CA GLU A 45 4.18 -1.75 6.29
C GLU A 45 2.74 -1.89 5.78
N PRO A 46 2.06 -2.98 6.14
CA PRO A 46 0.68 -3.27 5.75
C PRO A 46 -0.32 -2.32 6.39
N ASP A 47 -0.05 -1.86 7.61
CA ASP A 47 -0.88 -0.90 8.35
C ASP A 47 -0.94 0.47 7.62
N GLU A 48 0.21 0.94 7.11
CA GLU A 48 0.26 2.16 6.29
C GLU A 48 -0.58 2.02 5.02
N ALA A 49 -0.53 0.86 4.37
CA ALA A 49 -1.28 0.60 3.15
C ALA A 49 -2.79 0.49 3.40
N TRP A 50 -3.21 -0.04 4.56
CA TRP A 50 -4.61 -0.04 4.99
C TRP A 50 -5.12 1.36 5.29
N ALA A 51 -4.36 2.16 6.04
CA ALA A 51 -4.71 3.54 6.35
C ALA A 51 -4.85 4.38 5.07
N TRP A 52 -3.95 4.15 4.09
CA TRP A 52 -4.08 4.74 2.77
C TRP A 52 -5.35 4.26 2.07
N LEU A 53 -5.66 2.96 2.04
CA LEU A 53 -6.86 2.46 1.38
C LEU A 53 -8.16 3.01 1.98
N GLU A 54 -8.23 3.17 3.30
CA GLU A 54 -9.37 3.78 3.98
C GLU A 54 -9.54 5.26 3.60
N SER A 55 -8.44 6.00 3.56
CA SER A 55 -8.44 7.39 3.10
C SER A 55 -8.87 7.49 1.62
N TYR A 56 -8.51 6.50 0.80
CA TYR A 56 -8.86 6.46 -0.63
C TYR A 56 -10.36 6.30 -0.80
N ARG A 57 -10.96 5.38 -0.04
CA ARG A 57 -12.42 5.18 0.03
C ARG A 57 -13.16 6.40 0.54
N ALA A 58 -12.59 7.12 1.50
CA ALA A 58 -13.15 8.36 2.04
C ALA A 58 -13.03 9.56 1.08
N GLY A 59 -12.31 9.41 -0.04
CA GLY A 59 -12.08 10.50 -1.00
C GLY A 59 -11.18 11.62 -0.48
N THR A 60 -10.46 11.39 0.63
CA THR A 60 -9.62 12.40 1.29
C THR A 60 -8.19 12.43 0.78
N ILE A 61 -7.79 11.46 -0.06
CA ILE A 61 -6.44 11.44 -0.63
C ILE A 61 -6.37 12.40 -1.84
N SER A 62 -5.99 13.64 -1.55
CA SER A 62 -5.46 14.56 -2.54
C SER A 62 -4.00 14.20 -2.83
N THR A 63 -3.62 14.18 -4.10
CA THR A 63 -2.34 13.76 -4.73
C THR A 63 -1.07 14.51 -4.31
N LYS A 64 -0.93 14.93 -3.05
CA LYS A 64 0.25 15.64 -2.56
C LYS A 64 0.91 14.91 -1.39
N GLN A 65 2.15 14.48 -1.66
CA GLN A 65 3.18 14.05 -0.71
C GLN A 65 3.02 12.59 -0.22
N VAL A 66 4.06 11.82 0.08
CA VAL A 66 5.38 12.16 0.64
C VAL A 66 6.42 11.14 0.13
N GLU A 67 7.39 11.61 -0.64
CA GLU A 67 8.72 11.01 -0.66
C GLU A 67 9.44 11.47 0.62
N ARG A 68 9.55 10.62 1.64
CA ARG A 68 10.50 10.85 2.74
C ARG A 68 11.09 9.54 3.26
N LYS A 69 12.41 9.48 3.02
CA LYS A 69 13.49 9.06 3.93
C LYS A 69 13.36 7.68 4.57
N GLN A 70 14.16 6.76 4.06
CA GLN A 70 14.87 5.82 4.92
C GLN A 70 16.22 6.44 5.30
N PRO A 71 16.61 6.44 6.60
CA PRO A 71 17.89 6.97 7.07
C PRO A 71 19.09 6.14 6.59
#